data_AF-A0A2U9BVX6-F1
#
_entry.id   AF-A0A2U9BVX6-F1
#
_cell.length_a   1.000
_cell.length_b   1.000
_cell.length_c   1.000
_cell.angle_alpha   90.00
_cell.angle_beta   90.00
_cell.angle_gamma   90.00
#
_symmetry.space_group_name_H-M   'P 1'
#
loop_
_entity.id
_entity.type
_entity.pdbx_description
1 polymer ?
#
loop_
_entity_poly.entity_id
_entity_poly.type
_entity_poly.pdbx_seq_one_letter_code
_entity_poly.pdbx_strand_id
1 'polypeptide(L)' 'STGTGGRICNRTSRGVDSCEVMCCGRGYDTSRVSRTTKCECKFHWCCAVRCSDCHQQVDVHTCKGQT' A
#
# COMPACT_ATOMS: atom_id res chain seq x y z
N SER A 1 21.82 -4.85 -11.89
CA SER A 1 20.96 -4.05 -11.00
C SER A 1 19.52 -4.28 -11.43
N THR A 2 18.62 -4.67 -10.51
CA THR A 2 17.23 -5.09 -10.81
C THR A 2 16.24 -3.92 -10.99
N GLY A 3 16.72 -2.66 -11.00
CA GLY A 3 15.86 -1.48 -11.21
C GLY A 3 14.78 -1.30 -10.14
N THR A 4 13.81 -0.41 -10.39
CA THR A 4 12.68 -0.18 -9.46
C THR A 4 11.37 -0.79 -9.93
N GLY A 5 11.37 -1.51 -11.05
CA GLY A 5 10.19 -2.21 -11.56
C GLY A 5 9.64 -3.20 -10.53
N GLY A 6 8.33 -3.22 -10.34
CA GLY A 6 7.66 -4.08 -9.35
C GLY A 6 7.66 -3.54 -7.91
N ARG A 7 8.30 -2.40 -7.63
CA ARG A 7 8.27 -1.80 -6.29
C ARG A 7 6.97 -1.03 -6.07
N ILE A 8 6.38 -1.17 -4.87
CA ILE A 8 5.23 -0.38 -4.46
C ILE A 8 5.67 1.07 -4.23
N CYS A 9 4.85 2.01 -4.67
CA CYS A 9 5.08 3.44 -4.47
C CYS A 9 3.82 4.14 -3.94
N ASN A 10 4.00 5.33 -3.37
CA ASN A 10 2.90 6.11 -2.84
C ASN A 10 2.49 7.24 -3.80
N ARG A 11 1.29 7.18 -4.36
CA ARG A 11 0.82 8.20 -5.31
C ARG A 11 0.51 9.55 -4.63
N THR A 12 0.10 9.53 -3.37
CA THR A 12 -0.31 10.77 -2.66
C THR A 12 0.85 11.45 -1.94
N SER A 13 1.97 10.73 -1.75
CA SER A 13 3.18 11.33 -1.19
C SER A 13 3.83 12.31 -2.16
N ARG A 14 4.43 13.36 -1.60
CA ARG A 14 5.28 14.33 -2.30
C ARG A 14 6.77 14.13 -2.02
N GLY A 15 7.13 13.11 -1.23
CA GLY A 15 8.49 12.83 -0.79
C GLY A 15 9.22 11.81 -1.66
N VAL A 16 10.29 11.23 -1.09
CA VAL A 16 11.12 10.20 -1.75
C VAL A 16 10.37 8.89 -2.01
N ASP A 17 9.28 8.63 -1.29
CA ASP A 17 8.38 7.49 -1.47
C ASP A 17 7.31 7.75 -2.54
N SER A 18 7.26 8.96 -3.10
CA SER A 18 6.34 9.30 -4.18
C SER A 18 6.59 8.39 -5.39
N CYS A 19 5.51 8.05 -6.10
CA CYS A 19 5.64 7.25 -7.32
C CYS A 19 6.49 7.93 -8.42
N GLU A 20 6.51 9.26 -8.46
CA GLU A 20 7.36 9.99 -9.40
C GLU A 20 8.85 9.72 -9.14
N VAL A 21 9.26 9.81 -7.87
CA VAL A 21 10.66 9.60 -7.45
C VAL A 21 11.03 8.12 -7.43
N MET A 22 10.22 7.27 -6.79
CA MET A 22 10.47 5.83 -6.66
C MET A 22 10.52 5.11 -8.01
N CYS A 23 9.69 5.54 -8.96
CA CYS A 23 9.66 4.95 -10.29
C CYS A 23 10.58 5.68 -11.28
N CYS A 24 11.36 6.67 -10.82
CA CYS A 24 12.31 7.45 -11.61
C CYS A 24 11.65 8.08 -12.86
N GLY A 25 10.43 8.59 -12.73
CA GLY A 25 9.66 9.18 -13.84
C GLY A 25 9.07 8.18 -14.85
N ARG A 26 9.29 6.87 -14.70
CA ARG A 26 8.75 5.84 -15.64
C ARG A 26 7.25 5.58 -15.50
N GLY A 27 6.61 6.13 -14.47
CA GLY A 27 5.23 5.84 -14.14
C GLY A 27 5.03 4.51 -13.39
N TYR A 28 3.78 4.16 -13.15
CA TYR A 28 3.35 3.05 -12.32
C TYR A 28 2.00 2.50 -12.80
N ASP A 29 1.72 1.23 -12.49
CA ASP A 29 0.42 0.60 -12.66
C ASP A 29 -0.39 0.71 -11.36
N THR A 30 -1.71 0.72 -11.50
CA THR A 30 -2.64 0.73 -10.36
C THR A 30 -3.49 -0.51 -10.40
N SER A 31 -3.51 -1.26 -9.30
CA SER A 31 -4.31 -2.46 -9.13
C SER A 31 -5.22 -2.30 -7.92
N ARG A 32 -6.47 -2.72 -8.04
CA ARG A 32 -7.42 -2.66 -6.92
C ARG A 32 -7.45 -4.03 -6.24
N VAL A 33 -7.09 -4.06 -4.95
CA VAL A 33 -6.98 -5.30 -4.18
C VAL A 33 -7.90 -5.26 -2.97
N SER A 34 -8.49 -6.41 -2.66
CA SER A 34 -9.21 -6.60 -1.39
C SER A 34 -8.18 -6.84 -0.28
N ARG A 35 -8.16 -5.97 0.72
CA ARG A 35 -7.30 -6.07 1.89
C ARG A 35 -8.16 -6.25 3.13
N THR A 36 -7.89 -7.31 3.88
CA THR A 36 -8.48 -7.50 5.20
C THR A 36 -7.64 -6.75 6.24
N THR A 37 -8.29 -5.93 7.05
CA THR A 37 -7.67 -5.16 8.14
C THR A 37 -8.40 -5.43 9.44
N LYS A 38 -7.67 -5.36 10.58
CA LYS A 38 -8.31 -5.34 11.89
C LYS A 38 -8.89 -3.96 12.14
N CYS A 39 -10.18 -3.90 12.40
CA CYS A 39 -10.94 -2.68 12.61
C CYS A 39 -11.81 -2.81 13.86
N GLU A 40 -12.44 -1.69 14.26
CA GLU A 40 -13.40 -1.66 15.39
C GLU A 40 -12.86 -2.28 16.69
N CYS A 41 -11.55 -2.11 16.92
CA CYS A 41 -10.87 -2.68 18.06
C CYS A 41 -11.38 -2.10 19.38
N LYS A 42 -11.79 -2.96 20.30
CA LYS A 42 -12.21 -2.60 21.66
C LYS A 42 -11.24 -3.18 22.66
N PHE A 43 -10.80 -2.33 23.59
CA PHE A 43 -10.00 -2.76 24.73
C PHE A 43 -10.93 -3.33 25.82
N HIS A 44 -10.64 -4.55 26.23
CA HIS A 44 -11.29 -5.23 27.34
C HIS A 44 -10.35 -5.18 28.54
N TRP A 45 -10.71 -4.35 29.52
CA TRP A 45 -9.99 -4.27 30.80
C TRP A 45 -10.09 -5.63 31.50
N CYS A 46 -8.95 -6.13 32.02
CA CYS A 46 -8.60 -7.55 32.28
C CYS A 46 -7.75 -8.25 31.19
N CYS A 47 -7.30 -7.49 30.18
CA CYS A 47 -6.03 -7.64 29.41
C CYS A 47 -6.12 -8.08 27.94
N ALA A 48 -7.19 -7.74 27.21
CA ALA A 48 -7.28 -8.10 25.78
C ALA A 48 -7.77 -6.96 24.90
N VAL A 49 -7.32 -6.95 23.64
CA VAL A 49 -7.92 -6.15 22.57
C VAL A 49 -8.65 -7.09 21.63
N ARG A 50 -9.94 -6.86 21.38
CA ARG A 50 -10.72 -7.63 20.41
C ARG A 50 -11.06 -6.73 19.23
N CYS A 51 -10.81 -7.21 18.02
CA CYS A 51 -11.06 -6.48 16.77
C CYS A 51 -11.87 -7.34 15.81
N SER A 52 -12.60 -6.70 14.90
CA SER A 52 -13.28 -7.33 13.77
C SER A 52 -12.35 -7.39 12.55
N ASP A 53 -12.60 -8.33 11.63
CA ASP A 53 -11.99 -8.31 10.30
C ASP A 53 -12.85 -7.47 9.34
N CYS A 54 -12.30 -6.37 8.86
CA CYS A 54 -12.91 -5.53 7.84
C CYS A 54 -12.26 -5.80 6.48
N HIS A 55 -13.09 -5.93 5.44
CA HIS A 55 -12.61 -6.00 4.07
C HIS A 55 -12.68 -4.64 3.41
N GLN A 56 -11.57 -4.18 2.84
CA GLN A 56 -11.48 -2.89 2.17
C GLN A 56 -10.85 -3.07 0.79
N GLN A 57 -11.46 -2.44 -0.22
CA GLN A 57 -10.86 -2.33 -1.55
C GLN A 57 -9.87 -1.17 -1.52
N VAL A 58 -8.58 -1.45 -1.73
CA VAL A 58 -7.52 -0.46 -1.75
C VAL A 58 -6.79 -0.47 -3.08
N ASP A 59 -6.43 0.71 -3.56
CA ASP A 59 -5.64 0.85 -4.78
C ASP A 59 -4.15 0.74 -4.41
N VAL A 60 -3.44 -0.17 -5.07
CA VAL A 60 -2.00 -0.41 -4.91
C VAL A 60 -1.28 0.03 -6.18
N HIS A 61 -0.27 0.87 -6.00
CA HIS A 61 0.53 1.43 -7.09
C HIS A 61 1.90 0.79 -7.16
N THR A 62 2.28 0.29 -8.33
CA THR A 62 3.53 -0.45 -8.54
C THR A 62 4.31 0.11 -9.71
N CYS A 63 5.60 0.40 -9.53
CA CYS A 63 6.44 0.95 -10.59
C CYS A 63 6.53 0.04 -11.81
N LYS A 64 6.41 0.63 -13.00
CA LYS A 64 6.55 -0.09 -14.26
C LYS A 64 7.98 -0.60 -14.45
N GLY A 65 8.11 -1.86 -14.86
CA GLY A 65 9.37 -2.41 -15.36
C GLY A 65 9.69 -1.87 -16.75
N GLN A 66 10.98 -1.84 -17.11
CA GLN A 66 11.38 -1.63 -18.51
C GLN A 66 11.15 -2.95 -19.25
N THR A 67 10.27 -2.92 -20.25
CA THR A 67 10.25 -3.92 -21.33
C THR A 67 11.40 -3.66 -22.28
#